data_AF-A0A8T4YX68-F1
#
_entry.id   AF-A0A8T4YX68-F1
#
_cell.length_a   1.000
_cell.length_b   1.000
_cell.length_c   1.000
_cell.angle_alpha   90.00
_cell.angle_beta   90.00
_cell.angle_gamma   90.00
#
_symmetry.space_group_name_H-M   'P 1'
#
loop_
_entity.id
_entity.type
_entity.pdbx_description
1 polymer ?
#
loop_
_entity_poly.entity_id
_entity_poly.type
_entity_poly.pdbx_seq_one_letter_code
_entity_poly.pdbx_strand_id
1 'polypeptide(L)'
;MPQQSRELVVLLLKGVVFRHTEYKLLEEYLIEKYGFRRIEENEQTVSEIRQIVPANHKKIVFHEEAKSPVIVEESEEKVSTLKIYEGEYLDAKISVYIMGNVVQREDVVAEAGGEEQYTVYTSEYQLIKIVSSSGYALQQLIERLMIDLGLDVKSKEWVFYRRSREA
;
A
#
# COMPACT_ATOMS: atom_id res chain seq x y z
N MET A 1 -23.29 -18.45 -31.29
CA MET A 1 -23.13 -17.39 -30.26
C MET A 1 -21.75 -16.78 -30.44
N PRO A 2 -21.61 -15.44 -30.48
CA PRO A 2 -20.30 -14.83 -30.66
C PRO A 2 -19.44 -15.15 -29.43
N GLN A 3 -18.28 -15.76 -29.66
CA GLN A 3 -17.30 -16.04 -28.62
C GLN A 3 -16.78 -14.71 -28.09
N GLN A 4 -17.25 -14.31 -26.90
CA GLN A 4 -16.73 -13.13 -26.21
C GLN A 4 -15.26 -13.40 -25.87
N SER A 5 -14.35 -12.71 -26.55
CA SER A 5 -12.95 -12.61 -26.14
C SER A 5 -12.93 -12.08 -24.70
N ARG A 6 -12.43 -12.88 -23.75
CA ARG A 6 -12.20 -12.39 -22.39
C ARG A 6 -10.96 -11.49 -22.43
N GLU A 7 -11.21 -10.19 -22.37
CA GLU A 7 -10.18 -9.19 -22.16
C GLU A 7 -9.79 -9.19 -20.68
N LEU A 8 -8.48 -9.29 -20.42
CA LEU A 8 -7.91 -9.09 -19.10
C LEU A 8 -7.32 -7.70 -19.05
N VAL A 9 -7.77 -6.92 -18.07
CA VAL A 9 -7.25 -5.60 -17.78
C VAL A 9 -6.26 -5.72 -16.64
N VAL A 10 -5.09 -5.13 -16.84
CA VAL A 10 -4.00 -5.10 -15.88
C VAL A 10 -3.66 -3.65 -15.58
N LEU A 11 -3.61 -3.32 -14.29
CA LEU A 11 -3.15 -2.03 -13.79
C LEU A 11 -1.87 -2.24 -12.99
N LEU A 12 -0.79 -1.59 -13.41
CA LEU A 12 0.48 -1.57 -12.71
C LEU A 12 0.64 -0.23 -11.98
N LEU A 13 0.89 -0.30 -10.68
CA LEU A 13 1.16 0.84 -9.81
C LEU A 13 2.60 0.72 -9.31
N LYS A 14 3.42 1.73 -9.63
CA LYS A 14 4.85 1.76 -9.28
C LYS A 14 5.06 2.83 -8.22
N GLY A 15 5.81 2.49 -7.17
CA GLY A 15 6.12 3.39 -6.06
C GLY A 15 4.86 3.87 -5.35
N VAL A 16 4.14 2.94 -4.72
CA VAL A 16 2.91 3.21 -3.97
C VAL A 16 3.26 3.47 -2.52
N VAL A 17 2.77 4.57 -1.94
CA VAL A 17 2.94 4.87 -0.52
C VAL A 17 1.58 4.78 0.16
N PHE A 18 1.51 3.90 1.15
CA PHE A 18 0.37 3.71 2.02
C PHE A 18 0.70 4.30 3.39
N ARG A 19 -0.18 5.15 3.92
CA ARG A 19 -0.05 5.73 5.26
C ARG A 19 -1.34 5.53 6.02
N HIS A 20 -1.27 4.94 7.20
CA HIS A 20 -2.46 4.67 8.00
C HIS A 20 -2.11 4.58 9.48
N THR A 21 -3.07 4.90 10.34
CA THR A 21 -2.90 4.85 11.81
C THR A 21 -3.28 3.48 12.39
N GLU A 22 -4.23 2.78 11.74
CA GLU A 22 -4.71 1.46 12.20
C GLU A 22 -4.02 0.25 11.51
N TYR A 23 -3.66 0.37 10.24
CA TYR A 23 -3.16 -0.75 9.42
C TYR A 23 -1.70 -0.51 9.07
N LYS A 24 -0.85 -1.51 9.25
CA LYS A 24 0.56 -1.41 8.88
C LYS A 24 0.73 -1.51 7.38
N LEU A 25 -0.10 -2.36 6.77
CA LEU A 25 0.02 -2.76 5.38
C LEU A 25 -1.30 -2.60 4.63
N LEU A 26 -1.20 -2.23 3.36
CA LEU A 26 -2.33 -2.16 2.43
C LEU A 26 -3.05 -3.50 2.33
N GLU A 27 -2.33 -4.63 2.34
CA GLU A 27 -2.95 -5.95 2.29
C GLU A 27 -3.87 -6.24 3.49
N GLU A 28 -3.54 -5.75 4.70
CA GLU A 28 -4.38 -5.90 5.89
C GLU A 28 -5.72 -5.21 5.67
N TYR A 29 -5.67 -3.98 5.15
CA TYR A 29 -6.86 -3.22 4.81
C TYR A 29 -7.70 -3.91 3.72
N LEU A 30 -7.07 -4.48 2.68
CA LEU A 30 -7.78 -5.21 1.63
C LEU A 30 -8.48 -6.47 2.16
N ILE A 31 -7.85 -7.19 3.08
CA ILE A 31 -8.42 -8.37 3.73
C ILE A 31 -9.62 -7.96 4.60
N GLU A 32 -9.44 -6.98 5.47
CA GLU A 32 -10.46 -6.62 6.45
C GLU A 32 -11.65 -5.87 5.85
N LYS A 33 -11.41 -4.88 4.98
CA LYS A 33 -12.49 -4.06 4.42
C LYS A 33 -13.14 -4.67 3.19
N TYR A 34 -12.38 -5.38 2.37
CA TYR A 34 -12.86 -5.91 1.10
C TYR A 34 -12.91 -7.45 1.05
N GLY A 35 -12.53 -8.14 2.13
CA GLY A 35 -12.62 -9.60 2.20
C GLY A 35 -11.65 -10.32 1.27
N PHE A 36 -10.58 -9.65 0.82
CA PHE A 36 -9.55 -10.27 -0.02
C PHE A 36 -8.88 -11.42 0.76
N ARG A 37 -8.49 -12.46 0.04
CA ARG A 37 -7.86 -13.66 0.61
C ARG A 37 -6.47 -13.82 0.02
N ARG A 38 -5.50 -14.13 0.89
CA ARG A 38 -4.13 -14.45 0.47
C ARG A 38 -4.12 -15.82 -0.20
N ILE A 39 -3.61 -15.88 -1.43
CA ILE A 39 -3.49 -17.12 -2.23
C ILE A 39 -2.05 -17.62 -2.25
N GLU A 40 -1.08 -16.72 -2.28
CA GLU A 40 0.34 -17.06 -2.31
C GLU A 40 1.14 -16.00 -1.54
N GLU A 41 2.22 -16.45 -0.90
CA GLU A 41 3.15 -15.60 -0.17
C GLU A 41 4.55 -16.18 -0.25
N ASN A 42 5.49 -15.34 -0.67
CA ASN A 42 6.91 -15.60 -0.61
C ASN A 42 7.61 -14.32 -0.17
N GLU A 43 8.22 -14.34 1.01
CA GLU A 43 8.87 -13.17 1.59
C GLU A 43 10.31 -13.49 2.00
N GLN A 44 11.18 -12.51 1.78
CA GLN A 44 12.55 -12.54 2.24
C GLN A 44 12.90 -11.19 2.84
N THR A 45 13.14 -11.14 4.15
CA THR A 45 13.66 -9.94 4.81
C THR A 45 15.04 -9.62 4.24
N VAL A 46 15.20 -8.40 3.71
CA VAL A 46 16.44 -7.95 3.06
C VAL A 46 17.28 -7.12 4.02
N SER A 47 16.63 -6.32 4.86
CA SER A 47 17.30 -5.50 5.87
C SER A 47 16.30 -5.08 6.95
N GLU A 48 16.71 -5.18 8.20
CA GLU A 48 16.05 -4.52 9.33
C GLU A 48 16.97 -3.38 9.81
N ILE A 49 16.46 -2.15 9.83
CA ILE A 49 17.14 -1.02 10.47
C ILE A 49 16.26 -0.55 11.62
N ARG A 50 16.54 -1.08 12.82
CA ARG A 50 15.96 -0.55 14.05
C ARG A 50 16.76 0.69 14.48
N GLN A 51 16.38 1.85 13.96
CA GLN A 51 16.97 3.11 14.41
C GLN A 51 16.10 3.72 15.51
N ILE A 52 16.32 3.31 16.77
CA ILE A 52 15.77 4.05 17.93
C ILE A 52 16.53 5.37 18.02
N VAL A 53 16.15 6.35 17.18
CA VAL A 53 16.66 7.72 17.28
C VAL A 53 15.72 8.44 18.23
N PRO A 54 16.10 8.71 19.50
CA PRO A 54 15.45 9.79 20.20
C PRO A 54 15.75 11.04 19.38
N ALA A 55 14.72 11.65 18.77
CA ALA A 55 14.87 12.85 17.96
C ALA A 55 15.23 14.06 18.83
N ASN A 56 16.33 14.01 19.57
CA ASN A 56 17.11 15.17 19.98
C ASN A 56 17.85 15.73 18.76
N HIS A 57 17.11 16.00 17.68
CA HIS A 57 17.53 17.09 16.82
C HIS A 57 17.46 18.33 17.70
N LYS A 58 18.63 18.88 18.06
CA LYS A 58 18.77 20.27 18.51
C LYS A 58 18.33 21.19 17.35
N LYS A 59 17.05 21.15 17.00
CA LYS A 59 16.41 22.14 16.16
C LYS A 59 16.18 23.33 17.08
N ILE A 60 16.69 24.49 16.69
CA ILE A 60 16.36 25.74 17.35
C ILE A 60 14.86 25.93 17.14
N VAL A 61 14.06 25.58 18.15
CA VAL A 61 12.61 25.70 18.10
C VAL A 61 12.27 27.18 18.21
N PHE A 62 11.87 27.80 17.10
CA PHE A 62 11.22 29.11 17.17
C PHE A 62 9.89 28.93 17.91
N HIS A 63 9.50 29.89 18.76
CA HIS A 63 8.31 29.79 19.64
C HIS A 63 7.00 29.41 18.91
N GLU A 64 6.95 29.59 17.59
CA GLU A 64 5.83 29.22 16.71
C GLU A 64 5.82 27.73 16.32
N GLU A 65 6.97 27.04 16.27
CA GLU A 65 7.09 25.60 15.96
C GLU A 65 6.90 24.69 17.20
N ALA A 66 6.83 25.26 18.40
CA ALA A 66 6.65 24.51 19.66
C ALA A 66 5.29 23.80 19.79
N LYS A 67 4.40 23.99 18.82
CA LYS A 67 3.08 23.32 18.72
C LYS A 67 3.05 22.19 17.69
N SER A 68 4.15 21.95 16.98
CA SER A 68 4.19 20.92 15.95
C SER A 68 4.42 19.53 16.55
N PRO A 69 3.75 18.48 16.05
CA PRO A 69 3.95 17.12 16.51
C PRO A 69 5.42 16.70 16.36
N VAL A 70 5.94 15.97 17.34
CA VAL A 70 7.34 15.51 17.37
C VAL A 70 7.36 13.99 17.22
N ILE A 71 8.18 13.48 16.30
CA ILE A 71 8.44 12.04 16.15
C ILE A 71 9.38 11.62 17.28
N VAL A 72 8.94 10.66 18.09
CA VAL A 72 9.64 10.20 19.30
C VAL A 72 10.43 8.93 19.02
N GLU A 73 9.91 8.05 18.17
CA GLU A 73 10.53 6.79 17.76
C GLU A 73 10.26 6.56 16.27
N GLU A 74 11.26 6.03 15.57
CA GLU A 74 11.19 5.63 14.16
C GLU A 74 11.74 4.19 14.06
N SER A 75 11.12 3.35 13.24
CA SER A 75 11.69 2.05 12.87
C SER A 75 11.48 1.79 11.39
N GLU A 76 12.46 1.19 10.72
CA GLU A 76 12.38 0.87 9.28
C GLU A 76 12.71 -0.60 9.04
N GLU A 77 11.83 -1.30 8.33
CA GLU A 77 12.03 -2.65 7.85
C GLU A 77 11.91 -2.70 6.33
N LYS A 78 12.80 -3.46 5.67
CA LYS A 78 12.77 -3.67 4.23
C LYS A 78 12.68 -5.15 3.89
N VAL A 79 11.58 -5.52 3.26
CA VAL A 79 11.27 -6.91 2.86
C VAL A 79 11.16 -6.99 1.34
N SER A 80 11.73 -8.02 0.72
CA SER A 80 11.45 -8.38 -0.66
C SER A 80 10.32 -9.38 -0.68
N THR A 81 9.22 -9.06 -1.35
CA THR A 81 7.98 -9.84 -1.30
C THR A 81 7.43 -10.18 -2.68
N LEU A 82 6.77 -11.33 -2.75
CA LEU A 82 5.81 -11.72 -3.76
C LEU A 82 4.57 -12.24 -3.02
N LYS A 83 3.53 -11.43 -2.94
CA LYS A 83 2.24 -11.79 -2.34
C LYS A 83 1.12 -11.68 -3.36
N ILE A 84 0.20 -12.62 -3.33
CA ILE A 84 -0.98 -12.64 -4.19
C ILE A 84 -2.23 -12.69 -3.33
N TYR A 85 -3.13 -11.74 -3.56
CA TYR A 85 -4.43 -11.65 -2.93
C TYR A 85 -5.54 -11.71 -3.98
N GLU A 86 -6.62 -12.41 -3.69
CA GLU A 86 -7.81 -12.45 -4.53
C GLU A 86 -9.05 -12.01 -3.75
N GLY A 87 -9.86 -11.19 -4.39
CA GLY A 87 -11.12 -10.70 -3.85
C GLY A 87 -12.12 -10.42 -4.95
N GLU A 88 -13.27 -9.92 -4.55
CA GLU A 88 -14.34 -9.52 -5.46
C GLU A 88 -14.73 -8.07 -5.15
N TYR A 89 -14.90 -7.27 -6.20
CA TYR A 89 -15.33 -5.89 -6.08
C TYR A 89 -16.19 -5.52 -7.29
N LEU A 90 -17.37 -4.96 -7.03
CA LEU A 90 -18.37 -4.65 -8.08
C LEU A 90 -18.62 -5.85 -9.01
N ASP A 91 -18.86 -7.03 -8.43
CA ASP A 91 -19.10 -8.31 -9.10
C ASP A 91 -17.99 -8.78 -10.06
N ALA A 92 -16.79 -8.19 -9.92
CA ALA A 92 -15.61 -8.57 -10.68
C ALA A 92 -14.57 -9.19 -9.76
N LYS A 93 -14.03 -10.35 -10.16
CA LYS A 93 -12.86 -10.94 -9.51
C LYS A 93 -11.64 -10.06 -9.75
N ILE A 94 -10.91 -9.78 -8.68
CA ILE A 94 -9.70 -8.96 -8.70
C ILE A 94 -8.57 -9.75 -8.04
N SER A 95 -7.44 -9.83 -8.73
CA SER A 95 -6.19 -10.38 -8.20
C SER A 95 -5.19 -9.23 -8.00
N VAL A 96 -4.68 -9.06 -6.79
CA VAL A 96 -3.68 -8.06 -6.41
C VAL A 96 -2.36 -8.79 -6.15
N TYR A 97 -1.31 -8.36 -6.82
CA TYR A 97 0.04 -8.86 -6.69
C TYR A 97 0.91 -7.76 -6.11
N ILE A 98 1.55 -8.03 -4.98
CA ILE A 98 2.55 -7.15 -4.38
C ILE A 98 3.91 -7.75 -4.68
N MET A 99 4.78 -6.98 -5.36
CA MET A 99 6.02 -7.51 -5.91
C MET A 99 7.20 -6.56 -5.64
N GLY A 100 8.35 -7.15 -5.34
CA GLY A 100 9.60 -6.42 -5.12
C GLY A 100 9.73 -5.95 -3.68
N ASN A 101 10.42 -4.83 -3.48
CA ASN A 101 10.67 -4.35 -2.13
C ASN A 101 9.44 -3.65 -1.53
N VAL A 102 9.19 -3.93 -0.25
CA VAL A 102 8.30 -3.18 0.63
C VAL A 102 9.15 -2.61 1.75
N VAL A 103 9.09 -1.28 1.91
CA VAL A 103 9.71 -0.59 3.05
C VAL A 103 8.61 -0.21 4.01
N GLN A 104 8.68 -0.69 5.23
CA GLN A 104 7.74 -0.40 6.31
C GLN A 104 8.41 0.56 7.27
N ARG A 105 7.70 1.61 7.66
CA ARG A 105 8.10 2.55 8.70
C ARG A 105 7.03 2.68 9.75
N GLU A 106 7.44 2.71 11.01
CA GLU A 106 6.56 3.01 12.13
C GLU A 106 7.06 4.27 12.83
N ASP A 107 6.23 5.31 12.82
CA ASP A 107 6.53 6.61 13.45
C ASP A 107 5.62 6.80 14.67
N VAL A 108 6.21 6.92 15.86
CA VAL A 108 5.47 7.30 17.07
C VAL A 108 5.50 8.82 17.19
N VAL A 109 4.34 9.46 17.08
CA VAL A 109 4.20 10.91 17.13
C VAL A 109 3.59 11.32 18.47
N ALA A 110 4.22 12.28 19.15
CA ALA A 110 3.68 12.91 20.35
C ALA A 110 3.23 14.34 20.06
N GLU A 111 2.05 14.71 20.58
CA GLU A 111 1.60 16.11 20.56
C GLU A 111 2.47 17.00 21.46
N ALA A 112 2.50 18.29 21.14
CA ALA A 112 3.19 19.32 21.92
C ALA A 112 2.54 19.47 23.31
N GLY A 113 3.01 18.67 24.26
CA GLY A 113 2.43 18.53 25.60
C GLY A 113 2.64 17.14 26.20
N GLY A 114 2.92 16.13 25.36
CA GLY A 114 3.24 14.77 25.78
C GLY A 114 2.04 13.95 26.29
N GLU A 115 0.83 14.48 26.21
CA GLU A 115 -0.39 13.83 26.74
C GLU A 115 -0.99 12.82 25.76
N GLU A 116 -0.80 13.00 24.45
CA GLU A 116 -1.28 12.08 23.42
C GLU A 116 -0.15 11.62 22.50
N GLN A 117 -0.05 10.29 22.35
CA GLN A 117 0.85 9.63 21.41
C GLN A 117 0.02 8.80 20.43
N TYR A 118 0.33 8.90 19.15
CA TYR A 118 -0.27 8.06 18.12
C TYR A 118 0.80 7.51 17.18
N THR A 119 0.57 6.29 16.69
CA THR A 119 1.46 5.63 15.74
C THR A 119 0.95 5.85 14.32
N VAL A 120 1.86 6.23 13.42
CA VAL A 120 1.61 6.29 11.99
C VAL A 120 2.44 5.21 11.32
N TYR A 121 1.77 4.33 10.60
CA TYR A 121 2.43 3.33 9.77
C TYR A 121 2.55 3.85 8.34
N THR A 122 3.74 3.73 7.77
CA THR A 122 4.00 4.04 6.36
C THR A 122 4.56 2.81 5.67
N SER A 123 3.90 2.33 4.61
CA SER A 123 4.39 1.24 3.78
C SER A 123 4.61 1.72 2.35
N GLU A 124 5.84 1.62 1.87
CA GLU A 124 6.24 1.97 0.51
C GLU A 124 6.43 0.69 -0.32
N TYR A 125 5.58 0.51 -1.33
CA TYR A 125 5.60 -0.63 -2.24
C TYR A 125 6.28 -0.27 -3.55
N GLN A 126 7.26 -1.08 -3.96
CA GLN A 126 7.93 -0.93 -5.24
C GLN A 126 6.95 -1.11 -6.42
N LEU A 127 6.16 -2.20 -6.40
CA LEU A 127 5.24 -2.54 -7.48
C LEU A 127 4.02 -3.29 -6.96
N ILE A 128 2.84 -2.78 -7.33
CA ILE A 128 1.56 -3.46 -7.16
C ILE A 128 0.95 -3.68 -8.55
N LYS A 129 0.61 -4.92 -8.88
CA LYS A 129 -0.11 -5.27 -10.10
C LYS A 129 -1.52 -5.73 -9.74
N ILE A 130 -2.52 -5.19 -10.41
CA ILE A 130 -3.92 -5.52 -10.18
C ILE A 130 -4.51 -6.01 -11.49
N VAL A 131 -5.19 -7.15 -11.44
CA VAL A 131 -5.72 -7.84 -12.61
C VAL A 131 -7.21 -8.11 -12.42
N SER A 132 -8.00 -7.81 -13.45
CA SER A 132 -9.42 -8.19 -13.49
C SER A 132 -9.89 -8.31 -14.94
N SER A 133 -11.05 -8.95 -15.13
CA SER A 133 -11.80 -8.87 -16.40
C SER A 133 -12.59 -7.57 -16.54
N SER A 134 -12.67 -6.73 -15.50
CA SER A 134 -13.39 -5.46 -15.50
C SER A 134 -12.46 -4.28 -15.24
N GLY A 135 -12.12 -3.51 -16.27
CA GLY A 135 -11.34 -2.28 -16.12
C GLY A 135 -12.06 -1.22 -15.28
N TYR A 136 -13.39 -1.17 -15.36
CA TYR A 136 -14.21 -0.29 -14.53
C TYR A 136 -14.08 -0.62 -13.04
N ALA A 137 -14.14 -1.91 -12.68
CA ALA A 137 -13.98 -2.32 -11.29
C ALA A 137 -12.57 -1.97 -10.76
N LEU A 138 -11.52 -2.15 -11.58
CA LEU A 138 -10.16 -1.76 -11.21
C LEU A 138 -10.03 -0.25 -10.98
N GLN A 139 -10.59 0.54 -11.89
CA GLN A 139 -10.56 2.00 -11.80
C GLN A 139 -11.26 2.47 -10.52
N GLN A 140 -12.49 1.99 -10.27
CA GLN A 140 -13.26 2.34 -9.09
C GLN A 140 -12.57 1.90 -7.79
N LEU A 141 -11.96 0.71 -7.77
CA LEU A 141 -11.21 0.25 -6.61
C LEU A 141 -10.03 1.18 -6.31
N ILE A 142 -9.21 1.52 -7.32
CA ILE A 142 -8.05 2.38 -7.10
C ILE A 142 -8.42 3.81 -6.75
N GLU A 143 -9.45 4.38 -7.37
CA GLU A 143 -9.96 5.70 -7.00
C GLU A 143 -10.40 5.69 -5.53
N ARG A 144 -11.13 4.64 -5.11
CA ARG A 144 -11.58 4.49 -3.74
C ARG A 144 -10.41 4.36 -2.76
N LEU A 145 -9.44 3.49 -3.06
CA LEU A 145 -8.27 3.32 -2.21
C LEU A 145 -7.42 4.59 -2.11
N MET A 146 -7.32 5.39 -3.18
CA MET A 146 -6.63 6.68 -3.12
C MET A 146 -7.34 7.72 -2.27
N ILE A 147 -8.68 7.78 -2.34
CA ILE A 147 -9.46 8.74 -1.58
C ILE A 147 -9.52 8.34 -0.10
N ASP A 148 -9.83 7.08 0.18
CA ASP A 148 -10.05 6.61 1.54
C ASP A 148 -8.76 6.47 2.34
N LEU A 149 -7.64 6.13 1.68
CA LEU A 149 -6.37 5.82 2.34
C LEU A 149 -5.27 6.83 2.05
N GLY A 150 -5.55 7.85 1.23
CA GLY A 150 -4.53 8.80 0.79
C GLY A 150 -3.35 8.13 0.07
N LEU A 151 -3.59 7.02 -0.64
CA LEU A 151 -2.53 6.32 -1.38
C LEU A 151 -1.86 7.27 -2.38
N ASP A 152 -0.57 7.50 -2.20
CA ASP A 152 0.24 8.18 -3.19
C ASP A 152 0.82 7.17 -4.18
N VAL A 153 0.75 7.47 -5.47
CA VAL A 153 1.20 6.56 -6.53
C VAL A 153 2.05 7.33 -7.52
N LYS A 154 3.36 7.03 -7.55
CA LYS A 154 4.30 7.72 -8.45
C LYS A 154 3.98 7.52 -9.92
N SER A 155 3.59 6.31 -10.32
CA SER A 155 3.27 6.01 -11.72
C SER A 155 2.21 4.92 -11.84
N LYS A 156 1.30 5.10 -12.82
CA LYS A 156 0.24 4.14 -13.18
C LYS A 156 0.34 3.76 -14.65
N GLU A 157 0.20 2.48 -14.95
CA GLU A 157 0.28 1.96 -16.31
C GLU A 157 -0.83 0.92 -16.54
N TRP A 158 -1.59 1.10 -17.62
CA TRP A 158 -2.69 0.22 -18.01
C TRP A 158 -2.26 -0.69 -19.15
N VAL A 159 -2.49 -1.99 -19.01
CA VAL A 159 -2.18 -2.99 -20.03
C VAL A 159 -3.43 -3.84 -20.29
N PHE A 160 -3.78 -3.99 -21.55
CA PHE A 160 -4.97 -4.70 -22.00
C PHE A 160 -4.55 -5.96 -22.76
N TYR A 161 -4.91 -7.13 -22.23
CA TYR A 161 -4.62 -8.42 -22.83
C TYR A 161 -5.89 -9.02 -23.41
N ARG A 162 -5.97 -9.10 -24.73
CA ARG A 162 -7.01 -9.87 -25.42
C ARG A 162 -6.51 -11.30 -25.60
N ARG A 163 -7.11 -12.26 -24.88
CA ARG A 163 -6.87 -13.69 -25.18
C ARG A 163 -7.63 -14.06 -26.46
N SER A 164 -6.91 -14.15 -27.58
CA SER A 164 -7.35 -14.91 -28.74
C SER A 164 -7.17 -16.39 -28.40
N ARG A 165 -8.26 -17.18 -28.37
CA ARG A 165 -8.08 -18.64 -28.47
C ARG A 165 -7.80 -18.93 -29.95
N GLU A 166 -6.62 -19.47 -30.25
CA GLU A 166 -6.43 -20.18 -31.52
C GLU A 166 -7.44 -21.33 -31.58
N ALA A 167 -8.06 -21.49 -32.74
CA ALA A 167 -9.16 -22.40 -33.03
C ALA A 167 -8.69 -23.85 -33.19
#